data_AF-A0A8B9W1W9-F1
#
_entry.id   AF-A0A8B9W1W9-F1
#
_cell.length_a   1.000
_cell.length_b   1.000
_cell.length_c   1.000
_cell.angle_alpha   90.00
_cell.angle_beta   90.00
_cell.angle_gamma   90.00
#
_symmetry.space_group_name_H-M   'P 1'
#
loop_
_entity.id
_entity.type
_entity.pdbx_description
1 polymer ?
#
loop_
_entity_poly.entity_id
_entity_poly.type
_entity_poly.pdbx_seq_one_letter_code
_entity_poly.pdbx_strand_id
1 'polypeptide(L)'
;MEQYFSATQKMEQEVMFPSLLRGVFPQQERDGEAPEGGPTDLYERYQLLKAIKPVVERGLASVTDPGSSGDAEGDTEVAPDDGAEGNLEERLSHHVNGLQQVLTDLTKNTKALTRRYSQILEQINLSDDQSSS
;
A
#
# COMPACT_ATOMS: atom_id res chain seq x y z
N MET A 1 4.97 -1.16 -9.23
CA MET A 1 5.30 -0.33 -8.06
C MET A 1 6.67 0.35 -8.21
N GLU A 2 7.72 -0.39 -8.57
CA GLU A 2 9.05 0.19 -8.87
C GLU A 2 9.01 1.32 -9.90
N GLN A 3 8.26 1.13 -11.00
CA GLN A 3 8.07 2.18 -12.02
C GLN A 3 7.47 3.47 -11.45
N TYR A 4 6.53 3.37 -10.50
CA TYR A 4 5.93 4.52 -9.83
C TYR A 4 6.98 5.24 -8.97
N PHE A 5 7.78 4.50 -8.21
CA PHE A 5 8.86 5.07 -7.41
C PHE A 5 9.91 5.76 -8.26
N SER A 6 10.37 5.12 -9.35
CA SER A 6 11.33 5.72 -10.28
C SER A 6 10.78 6.99 -10.94
N ALA A 7 9.51 6.98 -11.35
CA ALA A 7 8.87 8.16 -11.94
C ALA A 7 8.73 9.31 -10.93
N THR A 8 8.30 9.01 -9.69
CA THR A 8 8.15 10.00 -8.63
C THR A 8 9.50 10.58 -8.20
N GLN A 9 10.54 9.74 -8.10
CA GLN A 9 11.90 10.18 -7.80
C GLN A 9 12.46 11.07 -8.92
N LYS A 10 12.24 10.71 -10.17
CA LYS A 10 12.65 11.53 -11.32
C LYS A 10 11.92 12.89 -11.30
N MET A 11 10.62 12.89 -11.04
CA MET A 11 9.82 14.10 -10.88
C MET A 11 10.39 14.99 -9.76
N GLU A 12 10.72 14.43 -8.59
CA GLU A 12 11.34 15.17 -7.48
C GLU A 12 12.70 15.79 -7.84
N GLN A 13 13.48 15.14 -8.70
CA GLN A 13 14.78 15.64 -9.17
C GLN A 13 14.65 16.74 -10.23
N GLU A 14 13.64 16.66 -11.10
CA GLU A 14 13.41 17.64 -12.16
C GLU A 14 12.68 18.89 -11.64
N VAL A 15 11.73 18.72 -10.71
CA VAL A 15 10.95 19.82 -10.13
C VAL A 15 11.73 20.47 -8.99
N MET A 16 12.72 21.28 -9.35
CA MET A 16 13.59 22.00 -8.41
C MET A 16 12.87 23.14 -7.65
N PHE A 17 11.80 23.68 -8.23
CA PHE A 17 11.01 24.78 -7.65
C PHE A 17 9.51 24.49 -7.78
N PRO A 18 8.93 23.66 -6.88
CA PRO A 18 7.53 23.26 -6.97
C PRO A 18 6.52 24.41 -6.95
N SER A 19 6.88 25.55 -6.34
CA SER A 19 6.03 26.75 -6.30
C SER A 19 5.72 27.31 -7.68
N LEU A 20 6.55 27.02 -8.70
CA LEU A 20 6.29 27.42 -10.09
C LEU A 20 5.11 26.69 -10.73
N LEU A 21 4.68 25.56 -10.14
CA LEU A 21 3.54 24.78 -10.62
C LEU A 21 2.19 25.35 -10.13
N ARG A 22 2.21 26.30 -9.19
CA ARG A 22 1.01 26.86 -8.59
C ARG A 22 0.24 27.70 -9.60
N GLY A 23 -1.04 27.42 -9.77
CA GLY A 23 -1.89 28.04 -10.80
C GLY A 23 -1.51 27.68 -12.24
N VAL A 24 -0.63 26.69 -12.46
CA VAL A 24 -0.38 26.09 -13.77
C VAL A 24 -1.31 24.89 -13.89
N PHE A 25 -2.18 24.91 -14.89
CA PHE A 25 -3.10 23.81 -15.13
C PHE A 25 -2.54 22.88 -16.20
N PRO A 26 -2.76 21.56 -16.07
CA PRO A 26 -2.36 20.62 -17.09
C PRO A 26 -2.94 21.05 -18.45
N GLN A 27 -2.10 21.09 -19.49
CA GLN A 27 -2.60 21.22 -20.85
C GLN A 27 -3.53 20.03 -21.07
N GLN A 28 -4.82 20.30 -21.29
CA GLN A 28 -5.78 19.25 -21.55
C GLN A 28 -5.38 18.57 -22.85
N GLU A 29 -4.63 17.48 -22.73
CA GLU A 29 -4.33 16.60 -23.84
C GLU A 29 -5.68 16.14 -24.38
N ARG A 30 -5.95 16.50 -25.64
CA ARG A 30 -7.17 16.10 -26.34
C ARG A 30 -7.13 14.58 -26.53
N ASP A 31 -7.51 13.85 -25.50
CA ASP A 31 -8.07 12.51 -25.59
C ASP A 31 -8.88 12.26 -24.32
N GLY A 32 -10.08 12.85 -24.32
CA GLY A 32 -11.30 12.31 -23.74
C GLY A 32 -11.22 11.67 -22.35
N GLU A 33 -10.96 12.46 -21.32
CA GLU A 33 -11.74 12.48 -20.08
C GLU A 33 -11.35 13.78 -19.35
N ALA A 34 -12.28 14.71 -19.17
CA ALA A 34 -12.02 15.81 -18.24
C ALA A 34 -11.96 15.19 -16.84
N PRO A 35 -10.96 15.52 -15.99
CA PRO A 35 -11.01 15.07 -14.60
C PRO A 35 -12.34 15.53 -13.99
N GLU A 36 -13.11 14.59 -13.44
CA GLU A 36 -14.30 14.87 -12.63
C GLU A 36 -13.83 15.51 -11.32
N GLY A 37 -13.62 16.81 -11.38
CA GLY A 37 -13.02 17.62 -10.33
C GLY A 37 -12.46 18.85 -11.01
N GLY A 38 -12.67 20.04 -10.44
CA GLY A 38 -12.20 21.29 -11.06
C GLY A 38 -10.72 21.23 -11.43
N PRO A 39 -10.22 22.20 -12.23
CA PRO A 39 -8.83 22.16 -12.68
C PRO A 39 -7.89 22.24 -11.47
N THR A 40 -7.40 21.10 -11.00
CA THR A 40 -6.36 20.96 -9.99
C THR A 40 -5.07 21.49 -10.59
N ASP A 41 -4.36 22.36 -9.87
CA ASP A 41 -3.10 22.87 -10.40
C ASP A 41 -2.00 21.81 -10.33
N LEU A 42 -0.93 22.00 -11.11
CA LEU A 42 0.17 21.05 -11.15
C LEU A 42 0.92 20.95 -9.82
N TYR A 43 0.78 21.95 -8.93
CA TYR A 43 1.39 21.93 -7.61
C TYR A 43 0.64 21.00 -6.67
N GLU A 44 -0.69 21.07 -6.64
CA GLU A 44 -1.57 20.15 -5.92
C GLU A 44 -1.36 18.70 -6.42
N ARG A 45 -1.31 18.51 -7.74
CA ARG A 45 -1.00 17.19 -8.32
C ARG A 45 0.38 16.66 -7.90
N TYR A 46 1.39 17.53 -7.89
CA TYR A 46 2.74 17.18 -7.44
C TYR A 46 2.75 16.78 -5.97
N GLN A 47 2.00 17.48 -5.10
CA GLN A 47 1.89 17.12 -3.69
C GLN A 47 1.24 15.75 -3.49
N LEU A 48 0.15 15.47 -4.19
CA LEU A 48 -0.54 14.19 -4.09
C LEU A 48 0.36 13.01 -4.47
N LEU A 49 1.05 13.11 -5.62
CA LEU A 49 1.97 12.06 -6.07
C LEU A 49 3.11 11.81 -5.05
N LYS A 50 3.52 12.86 -4.32
CA LYS A 50 4.48 12.70 -3.23
C LYS A 50 3.86 12.07 -1.98
N ALA A 51 2.64 12.45 -1.61
CA ALA A 51 1.94 11.92 -0.44
C ALA A 51 1.64 10.42 -0.56
N ILE A 52 1.37 9.94 -1.78
CA ILE A 52 1.10 8.52 -2.05
C ILE A 52 2.37 7.65 -1.89
N LYS A 53 3.56 8.19 -2.15
CA LYS A 53 4.84 7.45 -2.07
C LYS A 53 5.04 6.71 -0.74
N PRO A 54 4.96 7.34 0.45
CA PRO A 54 5.10 6.64 1.73
C PRO A 54 3.98 5.62 2.00
N VAL A 55 2.75 5.84 1.50
CA VAL A 55 1.65 4.87 1.64
C VAL A 55 1.99 3.57 0.91
N VAL A 56 2.53 3.70 -0.30
CA VAL A 56 2.99 2.56 -1.10
C VAL A 56 4.20 1.86 -0.46
N GLU A 57 5.17 2.61 0.07
CA GLU A 57 6.34 2.05 0.77
C GLU A 57 5.96 1.29 2.05
N ARG A 58 5.07 1.87 2.88
CA ARG A 58 4.58 1.21 4.10
C ARG A 58 3.73 -0.02 3.79
N GLY A 59 2.89 0.07 2.76
CA GLY A 59 2.15 -1.07 2.25
C GLY A 59 3.04 -2.25 1.86
N LEU A 60 4.21 -1.96 1.27
CA LEU A 60 5.21 -2.98 0.99
C LEU A 60 5.90 -3.51 2.25
N ALA A 61 6.34 -2.62 3.15
CA ALA A 61 7.06 -3.01 4.36
C ALA A 61 6.23 -3.92 5.27
N SER A 62 4.92 -3.68 5.35
CA SER A 62 4.02 -4.50 6.15
C SER A 62 3.72 -5.88 5.55
N VAL A 63 3.96 -6.07 4.24
CA VAL A 63 3.82 -7.38 3.57
C VAL A 63 5.07 -8.24 3.79
N THR A 64 6.24 -7.62 3.91
CA THR A 64 7.52 -8.32 4.12
C THR A 64 7.86 -8.59 5.58
N ASP A 65 7.26 -7.87 6.53
CA ASP A 65 7.53 -8.05 7.96
C ASP A 65 6.28 -8.50 8.74
N PRO A 66 6.14 -9.80 9.06
CA PRO A 66 4.97 -10.32 9.78
C PRO A 66 4.92 -9.94 11.28
N GLY A 67 5.78 -9.02 11.75
CA GLY A 67 5.94 -8.68 13.16
C GLY A 67 5.54 -7.27 13.59
N SER A 68 5.32 -6.31 12.68
CA SER A 68 5.11 -4.91 13.07
C SER A 68 3.64 -4.51 13.01
N SER A 69 2.89 -4.88 14.05
CA SER A 69 1.68 -4.17 14.45
C SER A 69 2.11 -3.13 15.49
N GLY A 70 2.35 -1.90 15.06
CA GLY A 70 2.78 -0.83 15.93
C GLY A 70 2.27 0.50 15.40
N ASP A 71 1.26 1.03 16.07
CA ASP A 71 0.72 2.37 15.89
C ASP A 71 1.85 3.41 15.79
N ALA A 72 1.78 4.27 14.78
CA ALA A 72 2.53 5.51 14.72
C ALA A 72 1.68 6.56 14.03
N GLU A 73 0.87 7.24 14.84
CA GLU A 73 0.32 8.55 14.54
C GLU A 73 1.47 9.50 14.18
N GLY A 74 1.37 10.15 13.03
CA GLY A 74 2.40 11.00 12.47
C GLY A 74 1.79 12.02 11.51
N ASP A 75 1.05 12.95 12.11
CA ASP A 75 0.78 14.32 11.69
C ASP A 75 1.03 14.61 10.20
N THR A 76 -0.03 14.54 9.41
CA THR A 76 -0.06 15.03 8.03
C THR A 76 -1.21 16.01 7.95
N GLU A 77 -0.91 17.27 8.27
CA GLU A 77 -1.81 18.39 8.04
C GLU A 77 -1.94 18.61 6.53
N VAL A 78 -2.86 17.87 5.90
CA VAL A 78 -3.25 18.06 4.50
C VAL A 78 -4.70 18.54 4.51
N ALA A 79 -4.89 19.77 4.05
CA ALA A 79 -6.20 20.36 3.86
C ALA A 79 -7.05 19.48 2.93
N PRO A 80 -8.37 19.34 3.18
CA PRO A 80 -9.22 18.52 2.35
C PRO A 80 -9.56 19.30 1.07
N ASP A 81 -8.89 18.99 -0.04
CA ASP A 81 -9.43 19.32 -1.36
C ASP A 81 -10.05 18.06 -1.95
N ASP A 82 -11.38 18.03 -1.91
CA ASP A 82 -12.26 16.97 -2.36
C ASP A 82 -12.32 17.00 -3.90
N GLY A 83 -11.25 16.50 -4.52
CA GLY A 83 -11.19 16.16 -5.94
C GLY A 83 -10.96 14.65 -6.09
N ALA A 84 -11.37 14.06 -7.21
CA ALA A 84 -11.23 12.64 -7.55
C ALA A 84 -9.80 12.05 -7.36
N GLU A 85 -8.80 12.89 -7.11
CA GLU A 85 -7.43 12.51 -6.82
C GLU A 85 -7.15 12.25 -5.33
N GLY A 86 -7.82 12.93 -4.39
CA GLY A 86 -7.78 12.57 -2.95
C GLY A 86 -8.34 11.17 -2.69
N ASN A 87 -9.30 10.76 -3.52
CA ASN A 87 -9.84 9.40 -3.56
C ASN A 87 -8.78 8.34 -3.95
N LEU A 88 -7.71 8.69 -4.69
CA LEU A 88 -6.69 7.71 -5.10
C LEU A 88 -5.86 7.22 -3.93
N GLU A 89 -5.49 8.10 -3.01
CA GLU A 89 -4.75 7.73 -1.80
C GLU A 89 -5.58 6.82 -0.90
N GLU A 90 -6.84 7.19 -0.65
CA GLU A 90 -7.77 6.40 0.16
C GLU A 90 -8.03 5.02 -0.46
N ARG A 91 -8.29 4.96 -1.78
CA ARG A 91 -8.48 3.70 -2.50
C ARG A 91 -7.25 2.80 -2.43
N LEU A 92 -6.06 3.36 -2.64
CA LEU A 92 -4.83 2.60 -2.58
C LEU A 92 -4.59 2.05 -1.18
N SER A 93 -4.79 2.88 -0.15
CA SER A 93 -4.70 2.50 1.25
C SER A 93 -5.67 1.35 1.58
N HIS A 94 -6.93 1.47 1.13
CA HIS A 94 -7.94 0.43 1.31
C HIS A 94 -7.53 -0.90 0.66
N HIS A 95 -7.00 -0.87 -0.58
CA HIS A 95 -6.57 -2.08 -1.28
C HIS A 95 -5.35 -2.74 -0.63
N VAL A 96 -4.36 -1.95 -0.20
CA VAL A 96 -3.16 -2.44 0.49
C VAL A 96 -3.55 -3.10 1.82
N ASN A 97 -4.40 -2.45 2.61
CA ASN A 97 -4.89 -2.99 3.88
C ASN A 97 -5.68 -4.28 3.68
N GLY A 98 -6.57 -4.31 2.67
CA GLY A 98 -7.33 -5.51 2.33
C GLY A 98 -6.44 -6.68 1.92
N LEU A 99 -5.40 -6.43 1.11
CA LEU A 99 -4.42 -7.44 0.73
C LEU A 99 -3.65 -7.97 1.94
N GLN A 100 -3.21 -7.08 2.83
CA GLN A 100 -2.50 -7.46 4.06
C GLN A 100 -3.36 -8.36 4.96
N GLN A 101 -4.65 -8.05 5.11
CA GLN A 101 -5.58 -8.87 5.88
C GLN A 101 -5.69 -10.29 5.30
N VAL A 102 -5.85 -10.40 3.96
CA VAL A 102 -5.91 -11.70 3.27
C VAL A 102 -4.62 -12.49 3.47
N LEU A 103 -3.45 -11.87 3.31
CA LEU A 103 -2.16 -12.52 3.51
C LEU A 103 -1.97 -12.99 4.97
N THR A 104 -2.45 -12.21 5.93
CA THR A 104 -2.43 -12.57 7.35
C THR A 104 -3.25 -13.83 7.61
N ASP A 105 -4.46 -13.91 7.06
CA ASP A 105 -5.34 -15.06 7.27
C ASP A 105 -4.85 -16.32 6.54
N LEU A 106 -4.32 -16.17 5.32
CA LEU A 106 -3.62 -17.26 4.63
C LEU A 106 -2.43 -17.77 5.43
N THR A 107 -1.65 -16.87 6.04
CA THR A 107 -0.50 -17.24 6.88
C THR A 107 -0.95 -18.02 8.11
N LYS A 108 -2.02 -17.59 8.79
CA LYS A 108 -2.60 -18.33 9.93
C LYS A 108 -3.06 -19.72 9.51
N ASN A 109 -3.76 -19.83 8.38
CA ASN A 109 -4.24 -21.11 7.85
C ASN A 109 -3.09 -22.06 7.52
N THR A 110 -2.04 -21.57 6.85
CA THR A 110 -0.83 -22.36 6.57
C THR A 110 -0.18 -22.87 7.86
N LYS A 111 0.01 -22.00 8.87
CA LYS A 111 0.57 -22.39 10.18
C LYS A 111 -0.30 -23.44 10.88
N ALA A 112 -1.62 -23.27 10.85
CA ALA A 112 -2.56 -24.21 11.46
C ALA A 112 -2.52 -25.59 10.76
N LEU A 113 -2.48 -25.60 9.43
CA LEU A 113 -2.35 -26.82 8.63
C LEU A 113 -1.04 -27.54 8.94
N THR A 114 0.09 -26.83 8.93
CA THR A 114 1.40 -27.40 9.27
C THR A 114 1.40 -27.99 10.68
N ARG A 115 0.86 -27.26 11.67
CA ARG A 115 0.75 -27.75 13.05
C ARG A 115 -0.11 -29.01 13.13
N ARG A 116 -1.23 -29.05 12.41
CA ARG A 116 -2.12 -30.21 12.41
C ARG A 116 -1.44 -31.44 11.80
N TYR A 117 -0.69 -31.25 10.72
CA TYR A 117 0.08 -32.32 10.10
C TYR A 117 1.14 -32.88 11.06
N SER A 118 1.89 -32.02 11.75
CA SER A 118 2.87 -32.46 12.76
C SER A 118 2.23 -33.29 13.88
N GLN A 119 1.06 -32.87 14.38
CA GLN A 119 0.32 -33.64 15.39
C GLN A 119 -0.11 -35.02 14.89
N ILE A 120 -0.51 -35.14 13.63
CA ILE A 120 -0.89 -36.43 13.03
C ILE A 120 0.33 -37.35 13.00
N LEU A 121 1.50 -36.85 12.57
CA LEU A 121 2.73 -37.63 12.57
C LEU A 121 3.12 -38.10 13.98
N GLU A 122 3.02 -37.23 14.98
CA GLU A 122 3.28 -37.60 16.39
C GLU A 122 2.34 -38.69 16.90
N GLN A 123 1.04 -38.60 16.57
CA GLN A 123 0.04 -39.60 16.95
C GLN A 123 0.30 -40.96 16.32
N ILE A 124 0.70 -41.00 15.05
CA ILE A 124 1.05 -42.25 14.35
C ILE A 124 2.24 -42.91 15.05
N ASN A 125 3.32 -42.16 15.30
CA ASN A 125 4.52 -42.69 15.96
C ASN A 125 4.23 -43.25 17.38
N LEU A 126 3.38 -42.57 18.17
CA LEU A 126 2.99 -43.08 19.51
C LEU A 126 2.17 -44.38 19.44
N SER A 127 1.37 -44.56 18.39
CA SER A 127 0.49 -45.72 18.22
C SER A 127 1.28 -47.00 17.89
N ASP A 128 2.37 -46.87 17.14
CA ASP A 128 3.24 -47.98 16.76
C ASP A 128 4.08 -48.51 17.94
N ASP A 129 4.47 -47.64 18.88
CA ASP A 129 5.24 -48.00 20.07
C ASP A 129 4.38 -48.79 21.09
N GLN A 130 3.09 -48.45 21.21
CA GLN A 130 2.14 -49.14 22.08
C GLN A 130 1.68 -50.51 21.54
N SER A 131 1.81 -50.75 20.22
CA SER A 131 1.41 -52.01 19.59
C SER A 131 2.50 -53.09 19.61
N SER A 132 3.71 -52.75 20.08
CA SER A 132 4.88 -53.64 20.14
C SER A 132 5.20 -54.16 21.55
N SER A 133 4.35 -53.90 22.54
CA SER A 133 4.40 -54.48 23.90
C SER A 133 3.37 -55.58 24.09
#